data_AF-S8AWX4-F1
#
_entry.id   AF-S8AWX4-F1
#
_cell.length_a   1.000
_cell.length_b   1.000
_cell.length_c   1.000
_cell.angle_alpha   90.00
_cell.angle_beta   90.00
_cell.angle_gamma   90.00
#
_symmetry.space_group_name_H-M   'P 1'
#
loop_
_entity.id
_entity.type
_entity.pdbx_description
1 polymer ?
#
loop_
_entity_poly.entity_id
_entity_poly.type
_entity_poly.pdbx_seq_one_letter_code
_entity_poly.pdbx_strand_id
1 'polypeptide(L)'
;MADICQDAADASWEDDEFYVDEPPIPKPKRSPLWSFYINPTFSDIKVLVGPNKEIFELHRIVLSTRSNYFKVACKESFKEGKAREIWIKEMDPKVFRQDAYQVTYPPLILRDFCAYSQVSERFHLRACALTIQKAGYLRPKALSDLSKDAPGSSMCLGIFMDVCQDNLSSVREASLRIH
;
A
#
# COMPACT_ATOMS: atom_id res chain seq x y z
N MET A 1 55.10 -11.61 33.13
CA MET A 1 54.18 -12.76 33.09
C MET A 1 52.95 -12.31 33.86
N ALA A 2 52.06 -11.60 33.15
CA ALA A 2 50.79 -12.13 32.62
C ALA A 2 49.76 -12.13 33.77
N ASP A 3 48.89 -11.14 33.83
CA ASP A 3 47.63 -11.00 33.07
C ASP A 3 46.47 -11.38 34.01
N ILE A 4 45.38 -10.62 33.95
CA ILE A 4 43.96 -10.98 34.20
C ILE A 4 43.23 -9.63 34.33
N CYS A 5 42.79 -9.17 33.16
CA CYS A 5 41.69 -8.23 33.00
C CYS A 5 40.36 -8.91 33.35
N GLN A 6 39.42 -8.08 33.84
CA GLN A 6 37.98 -8.08 33.54
C GLN A 6 37.16 -9.32 33.91
N ASP A 7 36.04 -9.09 34.61
CA ASP A 7 34.74 -9.69 34.28
C ASP A 7 33.64 -8.97 35.06
N ALA A 8 33.01 -8.01 34.38
CA ALA A 8 31.77 -7.36 34.82
C ALA A 8 30.98 -6.98 33.56
N ALA A 9 30.45 -7.98 32.88
CA ALA A 9 29.36 -7.86 31.92
C ALA A 9 28.76 -9.26 31.72
N ASP A 10 27.55 -9.31 31.19
CA ASP A 10 26.84 -10.54 30.75
C ASP A 10 25.83 -11.10 31.76
N ALA A 11 24.89 -10.23 32.16
CA ALA A 11 23.52 -10.69 32.36
C ALA A 11 22.88 -10.90 30.98
N SER A 12 23.00 -12.11 30.44
CA SER A 12 22.29 -12.59 29.27
C SER A 12 20.80 -12.75 29.61
N TRP A 13 19.96 -11.83 29.12
CA TRP A 13 18.54 -12.10 29.00
C TRP A 13 18.37 -12.92 27.72
N GLU A 14 18.05 -14.19 27.86
CA GLU A 14 17.57 -15.00 26.74
C GLU A 14 16.15 -14.51 26.41
N ASP A 15 16.05 -13.71 25.35
CA ASP A 15 14.78 -13.37 24.72
C ASP A 15 14.20 -14.65 24.08
N ASP A 16 13.46 -15.41 24.88
CA ASP A 16 12.51 -16.40 24.38
C ASP A 16 11.37 -15.64 23.68
N GLU A 17 11.64 -15.19 22.46
CA GLU A 17 10.60 -14.77 21.52
C GLU A 17 9.71 -15.97 21.23
N PHE A 18 8.62 -16.05 21.98
CA PHE A 18 7.50 -16.95 21.76
C PHE A 18 6.93 -16.73 20.35
N TYR A 19 7.46 -17.48 19.37
CA TYR A 19 6.94 -17.55 18.01
C TYR A 19 5.57 -18.19 18.06
N VAL A 20 4.53 -17.37 18.19
CA VAL A 20 3.17 -17.78 17.86
C VAL A 20 3.16 -18.01 16.36
N ASP A 21 2.96 -19.25 15.93
CA ASP A 21 2.75 -19.58 14.51
C ASP A 21 1.57 -18.75 14.00
N GLU A 22 1.87 -17.62 13.35
CA GLU A 22 0.87 -16.76 12.74
C GLU A 22 0.10 -17.61 11.72
N PRO A 23 -1.24 -17.61 11.77
CA PRO A 23 -2.05 -18.40 10.85
C PRO A 23 -1.69 -18.03 9.40
N PRO A 24 -1.64 -19.01 8.49
CA PRO A 24 -1.12 -18.80 7.15
C PRO A 24 -1.90 -17.70 6.44
N ILE A 25 -1.15 -16.70 6.00
CA ILE A 25 -1.59 -15.48 5.31
C ILE A 25 -2.77 -15.78 4.37
N PRO A 26 -3.95 -15.20 4.59
CA PRO A 26 -4.95 -15.10 3.55
C PRO A 26 -4.33 -14.22 2.46
N LYS A 27 -3.84 -14.84 1.39
CA LYS A 27 -3.29 -14.11 0.24
C LYS A 27 -4.38 -13.15 -0.22
N PRO A 28 -4.09 -11.84 -0.37
CA PRO A 28 -5.10 -10.92 -0.89
C PRO A 28 -5.63 -11.54 -2.18
N LYS A 29 -6.96 -11.65 -2.30
CA LYS A 29 -7.58 -12.18 -3.52
C LYS A 29 -7.19 -11.24 -4.65
N ARG A 30 -6.12 -11.60 -5.37
CA ARG A 30 -5.62 -10.85 -6.51
C ARG A 30 -6.80 -10.71 -7.47
N SER A 31 -7.03 -9.48 -7.92
CA SER A 31 -7.99 -9.24 -9.00
C SER A 31 -7.73 -10.24 -10.12
N PRO A 32 -8.75 -10.81 -10.77
CA PRO A 32 -8.54 -11.67 -11.93
C PRO A 32 -7.70 -11.01 -13.04
N LEU A 33 -7.67 -9.67 -13.06
CA LEU A 33 -6.90 -8.86 -13.99
C LEU A 33 -5.42 -8.69 -13.59
N TRP A 34 -5.05 -9.10 -12.38
CA TRP A 34 -3.68 -8.98 -11.87
C TRP A 34 -2.67 -9.78 -12.70
N SER A 35 -3.05 -10.98 -13.13
CA SER A 35 -2.19 -11.83 -13.96
C SER A 35 -1.84 -11.17 -15.29
N PHE A 36 -2.79 -10.45 -15.89
CA PHE A 36 -2.59 -9.70 -17.12
C PHE A 36 -1.68 -8.49 -16.90
N TYR A 37 -1.67 -7.88 -15.71
CA TYR A 37 -0.77 -6.75 -15.45
C TYR A 37 0.72 -7.13 -15.51
N ILE A 38 1.06 -8.33 -15.02
CA ILE A 38 2.45 -8.82 -14.97
C ILE A 38 2.84 -9.49 -16.30
N ASN A 39 1.86 -10.01 -17.03
CA ASN A 39 2.09 -10.74 -18.26
C ASN A 39 1.80 -9.86 -19.48
N PRO A 40 2.81 -9.49 -20.29
CA PRO A 40 2.61 -8.66 -21.48
C PRO A 40 1.81 -9.35 -22.58
N THR A 41 1.50 -10.65 -22.46
CA THR A 41 0.68 -11.37 -23.44
C THR A 41 -0.67 -10.67 -23.64
N PHE A 42 -1.01 -10.39 -24.90
CA PHE A 42 -2.19 -9.62 -25.33
C PHE A 42 -2.19 -8.13 -24.95
N SER A 43 -1.04 -7.53 -24.63
CA SER A 43 -0.94 -6.08 -24.43
C SER A 43 -1.43 -5.34 -25.67
N ASP A 44 -2.30 -4.35 -25.48
CA ASP A 44 -2.90 -3.55 -26.54
C ASP A 44 -2.56 -2.05 -26.44
N ILE A 45 -1.64 -1.70 -25.53
CA ILE A 45 -1.12 -0.34 -25.34
C ILE A 45 0.29 -0.35 -24.73
N LYS A 46 1.12 0.63 -25.13
CA LYS A 46 2.43 0.89 -24.55
C LYS A 46 2.41 2.17 -23.72
N VAL A 47 2.94 2.10 -22.50
CA VAL A 47 3.14 3.29 -21.66
C VAL A 47 4.64 3.57 -21.59
N LEU A 48 5.04 4.71 -22.11
CA LEU A 48 6.41 5.22 -22.13
C LEU A 48 6.59 6.11 -20.90
N VAL A 49 7.52 5.77 -20.01
CA VAL A 49 7.68 6.46 -18.73
C VAL A 49 9.05 7.12 -18.62
N GLY A 50 9.05 8.34 -18.09
CA GLY A 50 10.24 9.11 -17.80
C GLY A 50 10.92 9.72 -19.02
N PRO A 51 12.08 10.38 -18.81
CA PRO A 51 12.85 11.01 -19.89
C PRO A 51 13.41 9.98 -20.87
N ASN A 52 13.75 8.78 -20.40
CA ASN A 52 14.30 7.70 -21.19
C ASN A 52 13.26 6.85 -21.91
N LYS A 53 11.96 7.15 -21.74
CA LYS A 53 10.84 6.43 -22.36
C LYS A 53 10.90 4.91 -22.13
N GLU A 54 11.10 4.52 -20.87
CA GLU A 54 11.05 3.10 -20.51
C GLU A 54 9.65 2.54 -20.86
N ILE A 55 9.63 1.41 -21.56
CA ILE A 55 8.41 0.87 -22.18
C ILE A 55 7.76 -0.13 -21.24
N PHE A 56 6.48 0.09 -20.96
CA PHE A 56 5.62 -0.85 -20.25
C PHE A 56 4.49 -1.31 -21.17
N GLU A 57 4.49 -2.60 -21.51
CA GLU A 57 3.44 -3.24 -22.31
C GLU A 57 2.29 -3.63 -21.39
N LEU A 58 1.14 -2.96 -21.56
CA LEU A 58 0.00 -3.06 -20.66
C LEU A 58 -1.30 -3.26 -21.44
N HIS A 59 -2.40 -3.44 -20.70
CA HIS A 59 -3.73 -3.65 -21.27
C HIS A 59 -4.63 -2.46 -20.94
N ARG A 60 -5.30 -1.90 -21.95
CA ARG A 60 -6.21 -0.76 -21.80
C ARG A 60 -7.33 -1.05 -20.82
N ILE A 61 -7.86 -2.28 -20.81
CA ILE A 61 -8.92 -2.67 -19.88
C ILE A 61 -8.45 -2.57 -18.43
N VAL A 62 -7.20 -2.94 -18.16
CA VAL A 62 -6.64 -2.91 -16.81
C VAL A 62 -6.38 -1.47 -16.38
N LEU A 63 -5.75 -0.66 -17.25
CA LEU A 63 -5.49 0.76 -17.00
C LEU A 63 -6.79 1.58 -16.82
N SER A 64 -7.76 1.40 -17.72
CA SER A 64 -9.02 2.16 -17.73
C SER A 64 -9.93 1.81 -16.55
N THR A 65 -9.83 0.60 -16.01
CA THR A 65 -10.59 0.20 -14.82
C THR A 65 -10.05 0.88 -13.56
N ARG A 66 -8.78 1.30 -13.55
CA ARG A 66 -8.09 1.81 -12.36
C ARG A 66 -7.81 3.31 -12.37
N SER A 67 -7.93 3.97 -13.53
CA SER A 67 -7.65 5.39 -13.66
C SER A 67 -8.57 6.06 -14.67
N ASN A 68 -9.22 7.14 -14.24
CA ASN A 68 -10.00 7.98 -15.15
C ASN A 68 -9.12 8.68 -16.19
N TYR A 69 -7.86 9.00 -15.86
CA TYR A 69 -6.90 9.53 -16.83
C TYR A 69 -6.70 8.51 -17.96
N PHE A 70 -6.34 7.27 -17.62
CA PHE A 70 -6.14 6.24 -18.65
C PHE A 70 -7.44 5.89 -19.38
N LYS A 71 -8.59 5.90 -18.71
CA LYS A 71 -9.90 5.68 -19.33
C LYS A 71 -10.21 6.72 -20.41
N VAL A 72 -9.77 7.97 -20.24
CA VAL A 72 -9.93 9.03 -21.23
C VAL A 72 -8.84 8.93 -22.30
N ALA A 73 -7.57 8.80 -21.90
CA ALA A 73 -6.42 8.74 -22.80
C ALA A 73 -6.47 7.53 -23.75
N CYS A 74 -7.04 6.40 -23.31
CA CYS A 74 -7.19 5.19 -24.13
C CYS A 74 -8.33 5.28 -25.17
N LYS A 75 -9.15 6.34 -25.15
CA LYS A 75 -10.20 6.52 -26.17
C LYS A 75 -9.56 6.93 -27.50
N GLU A 76 -10.11 6.41 -28.59
CA GLU A 76 -9.60 6.67 -29.95
C GLU A 76 -9.80 8.12 -30.42
N SER A 77 -10.59 8.91 -29.67
CA SER A 77 -10.70 10.35 -29.85
C SER A 77 -9.41 11.12 -29.49
N PHE A 78 -8.49 10.49 -28.76
CA PHE A 78 -7.20 11.07 -28.38
C PHE A 78 -6.06 10.46 -29.17
N LYS A 79 -4.99 11.24 -29.34
CA LYS A 79 -3.79 10.83 -30.09
C LYS A 79 -3.19 9.56 -29.48
N GLU A 80 -3.20 9.49 -28.16
CA GLU A 80 -2.69 8.41 -27.34
C GLU A 80 -3.46 7.10 -27.58
N GLY A 81 -4.79 7.15 -27.54
CA GLY A 81 -5.66 6.00 -27.79
C GLY A 81 -5.60 5.53 -29.24
N LYS A 82 -5.37 6.45 -30.19
CA LYS A 82 -5.18 6.11 -31.61
C LYS A 82 -3.80 5.53 -31.89
N ALA A 83 -2.75 6.09 -31.30
CA ALA A 83 -1.37 5.63 -31.45
C ALA A 83 -1.08 4.35 -30.65
N ARG A 84 -1.95 4.01 -29.67
CA ARG A 84 -1.72 2.93 -28.70
C ARG A 84 -0.43 3.12 -27.90
N GLU A 85 -0.08 4.38 -27.68
CA GLU A 85 1.11 4.81 -26.94
C GLU A 85 0.77 6.01 -26.05
N ILE A 86 1.10 5.92 -24.76
CA ILE A 86 0.95 7.01 -23.78
C ILE A 86 2.32 7.38 -23.28
N TRP A 87 2.68 8.65 -23.31
CA TRP A 87 3.95 9.12 -22.77
C TRP A 87 3.77 9.93 -21.49
N ILE A 88 4.39 9.47 -20.41
CA ILE A 88 4.37 10.12 -19.10
C ILE A 88 5.79 10.56 -18.76
N LYS A 89 6.13 11.79 -19.14
CA LYS A 89 7.49 12.33 -19.07
C LYS A 89 8.00 12.56 -17.64
N GLU A 90 7.10 12.97 -16.75
CA GLU A 90 7.45 13.46 -15.40
C GLU A 90 7.57 12.36 -14.35
N MET A 91 7.22 11.12 -14.70
CA MET A 91 7.18 10.02 -13.76
C MET A 91 8.46 9.17 -13.85
N ASP A 92 9.03 8.83 -12.69
CA ASP A 92 10.17 7.93 -12.61
C ASP A 92 9.72 6.48 -12.94
N PRO A 93 10.41 5.75 -13.82
CA PRO A 93 10.04 4.38 -14.17
C PRO A 93 10.03 3.38 -13.00
N LYS A 94 10.87 3.57 -11.98
CA LYS A 94 10.87 2.72 -10.78
C LYS A 94 9.64 2.98 -9.94
N VAL A 95 9.24 4.25 -9.80
CA VAL A 95 7.99 4.63 -9.12
C VAL A 95 6.80 4.08 -9.89
N PHE A 96 6.78 4.24 -11.22
CA PHE A 96 5.72 3.67 -12.02
C PHE A 96 5.67 2.16 -11.87
N ARG A 97 6.80 1.45 -11.90
CA ARG A 97 6.88 0.00 -11.66
C ARG A 97 6.37 -0.35 -10.26
N GLN A 98 6.66 0.43 -9.23
CA GLN A 98 6.10 0.16 -7.90
C GLN A 98 4.59 0.38 -7.87
N ASP A 99 4.07 1.50 -8.37
CA ASP A 99 2.63 1.77 -8.43
C ASP A 99 1.88 0.78 -9.33
N ALA A 100 2.53 0.36 -10.41
CA ALA A 100 2.12 -0.64 -11.37
C ALA A 100 2.07 -2.04 -10.75
N TYR A 101 3.14 -2.49 -10.08
CA TYR A 101 3.21 -3.81 -9.46
C TYR A 101 2.70 -3.83 -8.02
N GLN A 102 2.20 -2.71 -7.51
CA GLN A 102 1.47 -2.59 -6.24
C GLN A 102 0.05 -2.03 -6.44
N VAL A 103 -0.44 -2.03 -7.70
CA VAL A 103 -1.70 -1.45 -8.20
C VAL A 103 -2.58 -0.88 -7.09
N THR A 104 -2.28 0.39 -6.74
CA THR A 104 -2.96 1.22 -5.75
C THR A 104 -2.93 0.61 -4.36
N TYR A 105 -1.89 0.89 -3.57
CA TYR A 105 -1.91 0.68 -2.12
C TYR A 105 -2.68 1.86 -1.51
N PRO A 106 -3.95 1.71 -1.10
CA PRO A 106 -4.66 2.80 -0.42
C PRO A 106 -3.94 3.33 0.84
N PRO A 107 -3.05 2.57 1.52
CA PRO A 107 -2.20 3.13 2.56
C PRO A 107 -1.30 4.25 2.05
N LEU A 108 -0.64 4.14 0.89
CA LEU A 108 0.26 5.21 0.41
C LEU A 108 -0.51 6.52 0.14
N ILE A 109 -1.71 6.40 -0.44
CA ILE A 109 -2.62 7.54 -0.63
C ILE A 109 -3.05 8.11 0.72
N LEU A 110 -3.34 7.26 1.72
CA LEU A 110 -3.67 7.70 3.07
C LEU A 110 -2.50 8.45 3.73
N ARG A 111 -1.25 8.02 3.51
CA ARG A 111 -0.05 8.70 4.00
C ARG A 111 0.06 10.09 3.41
N ASP A 112 -0.08 10.20 2.09
CA ASP A 112 0.10 11.47 1.39
C ASP A 112 -1.05 12.44 1.77
N PHE A 113 -2.28 11.96 1.97
CA PHE A 113 -3.34 12.79 2.54
C PHE A 113 -3.03 13.22 3.98
N CYS A 114 -2.58 12.31 4.85
CA CYS A 114 -2.23 12.67 6.24
C CYS A 114 -1.08 13.70 6.32
N ALA A 115 -0.19 13.73 5.32
CA ALA A 115 0.91 14.69 5.26
C ALA A 115 0.45 16.13 4.96
N TYR A 116 -0.67 16.31 4.26
CA TYR A 116 -1.18 17.62 3.83
C TYR A 116 -2.54 18.01 4.42
N SER A 117 -3.20 17.08 5.13
CA SER A 117 -4.52 17.30 5.70
C SER A 117 -4.50 18.07 7.02
N GLN A 118 -5.57 18.83 7.23
CA GLN A 118 -5.80 19.53 8.50
C GLN A 118 -6.46 18.61 9.53
N VAL A 119 -6.32 18.93 10.83
CA VAL A 119 -6.93 18.14 11.92
C VAL A 119 -8.45 18.00 11.77
N SER A 120 -9.12 18.98 11.16
CA SER A 120 -10.55 18.97 10.83
C SER A 120 -10.95 17.85 9.86
N GLU A 121 -10.03 17.37 9.03
CA GLU A 121 -10.27 16.33 8.02
C GLU A 121 -10.10 14.91 8.58
N ARG A 122 -9.65 14.77 9.84
CA ARG A 122 -9.40 13.47 10.51
C ARG A 122 -10.58 12.51 10.41
N PHE A 123 -11.82 12.99 10.52
CA PHE A 123 -13.01 12.14 10.46
C PHE A 123 -13.19 11.48 9.09
N HIS A 124 -12.90 12.20 8.00
CA HIS A 124 -12.97 11.66 6.65
C HIS A 124 -11.84 10.66 6.41
N LEU A 125 -10.62 10.97 6.87
CA LEU A 125 -9.47 10.07 6.76
C LEU A 125 -9.67 8.79 7.57
N ARG A 126 -10.27 8.86 8.75
CA ARG A 126 -10.67 7.69 9.56
C ARG A 126 -11.66 6.81 8.81
N ALA A 127 -12.70 7.40 8.21
CA ALA A 127 -13.69 6.65 7.43
C ALA A 127 -13.04 5.95 6.21
N CYS A 128 -12.12 6.63 5.53
CA CYS A 128 -11.31 6.04 4.46
C CYS A 128 -10.45 4.89 4.98
N ALA A 129 -9.70 5.08 6.07
CA ALA A 129 -8.83 4.05 6.65
C ALA A 129 -9.61 2.79 7.06
N LEU A 130 -10.78 2.96 7.67
CA LEU A 130 -11.67 1.84 8.03
C LEU A 130 -12.21 1.12 6.79
N THR A 131 -12.58 1.87 5.74
CA THR A 131 -13.06 1.27 4.48
C THR A 131 -11.96 0.45 3.82
N ILE A 132 -10.74 0.99 3.81
CA ILE A 132 -9.55 0.33 3.27
C ILE A 132 -9.20 -0.93 4.10
N GLN A 133 -9.29 -0.83 5.43
CA GLN A 133 -9.04 -1.97 6.32
C GLN A 133 -10.07 -3.08 6.10
N LYS A 134 -11.37 -2.74 6.08
CA LYS A 134 -12.46 -3.71 5.82
C LYS A 134 -12.32 -4.39 4.46
N ALA A 135 -11.77 -3.68 3.48
CA ALA A 135 -11.47 -4.22 2.16
C ALA A 135 -10.16 -5.04 2.11
N GLY A 136 -9.43 -5.15 3.24
CA GLY A 136 -8.24 -5.99 3.40
C GLY A 136 -6.93 -5.37 2.93
N TYR A 137 -6.92 -4.07 2.61
CA TYR A 137 -5.78 -3.39 2.01
C TYR A 137 -4.88 -2.66 3.02
N LEU A 138 -5.33 -2.47 4.26
CA LEU A 138 -4.58 -1.78 5.31
C LEU A 138 -4.47 -2.68 6.55
N ARG A 139 -3.29 -3.25 6.77
CA ARG A 139 -2.98 -4.03 7.98
C ARG A 139 -2.51 -3.13 9.12
N PRO A 140 -2.70 -3.52 10.40
CA PRO A 140 -2.16 -2.79 11.53
C PRO A 140 -0.64 -2.54 11.41
N LYS A 141 0.13 -3.55 10.96
CA LYS A 141 1.57 -3.40 10.72
C LYS A 141 1.90 -2.38 9.64
N ALA A 142 1.21 -2.42 8.50
CA ALA A 142 1.41 -1.45 7.43
C ALA A 142 1.04 -0.02 7.85
N LEU A 143 -0.03 0.13 8.66
CA LEU A 143 -0.44 1.42 9.20
C LEU A 143 0.53 1.94 10.29
N SER A 144 1.11 1.03 11.08
CA SER A 144 2.18 1.33 12.03
C SER A 144 3.45 1.77 11.30
N ASP A 145 3.87 1.07 10.25
CA ASP A 145 5.04 1.45 9.46
C ASP A 145 4.82 2.78 8.72
N LEU A 146 3.58 3.06 8.31
CA LEU A 146 3.17 4.36 7.76
C LEU A 146 3.28 5.51 8.77
N SER A 147 3.10 5.22 10.06
CA SER A 147 3.15 6.23 11.13
C SER A 147 4.57 6.56 11.56
N LYS A 148 5.57 5.77 11.15
CA LYS A 148 6.99 6.00 11.44
C LYS A 148 7.60 6.95 10.41
N ASP A 149 8.18 8.04 10.89
CA ASP A 149 9.06 8.97 10.15
C ASP A 149 8.49 9.70 8.91
N ALA A 150 7.17 9.84 8.80
CA ALA A 150 6.53 10.63 7.73
C ALA A 150 5.97 11.99 8.20
N PRO A 151 5.92 13.03 7.34
CA PRO A 151 5.09 14.20 7.60
C PRO A 151 3.63 13.78 7.78
N GLY A 152 2.97 14.26 8.83
CA GLY A 152 1.62 13.81 9.21
C GLY A 152 1.58 12.53 10.06
N SER A 153 2.72 12.04 10.56
CA SER A 153 2.84 10.86 11.43
C SER A 153 1.89 10.86 12.62
N SER A 154 1.69 12.01 13.27
CA SER A 154 0.73 12.16 14.39
C SER A 154 -0.72 11.91 13.97
N MET A 155 -1.10 12.32 12.75
CA MET A 155 -2.43 12.08 12.19
C MET A 155 -2.59 10.63 11.76
N CYS A 156 -1.57 10.05 11.10
CA CYS A 156 -1.52 8.62 10.78
C CYS A 156 -1.64 7.75 12.04
N LEU A 157 -0.94 8.11 13.11
CA LEU A 157 -0.98 7.40 14.38
C LEU A 157 -2.35 7.55 15.07
N GLY A 158 -2.95 8.74 15.01
CA GLY A 158 -4.31 8.94 15.51
C GLY A 158 -5.34 8.07 14.79
N ILE A 159 -5.25 7.99 13.46
CA ILE A 159 -6.09 7.12 12.63
C ILE A 159 -5.81 5.64 12.94
N PHE A 160 -4.54 5.27 13.12
CA PHE A 160 -4.14 3.93 13.53
C PHE A 160 -4.80 3.49 14.84
N MET A 161 -4.70 4.34 15.88
CA MET A 161 -5.28 4.04 17.19
C MET A 161 -6.81 3.92 17.10
N ASP A 162 -7.47 4.81 16.37
CA ASP A 162 -8.92 4.77 16.16
C ASP A 162 -9.36 3.47 15.47
N VAL A 163 -8.59 3.03 14.48
CA VAL A 163 -8.83 1.80 13.73
C VAL A 163 -8.61 0.57 14.63
N CYS A 164 -7.55 0.53 15.43
CA CYS A 164 -7.29 -0.55 16.38
C CYS A 164 -8.40 -0.64 17.44
N GLN A 165 -8.87 0.51 17.95
CA GLN A 165 -9.95 0.58 18.93
C GLN A 165 -11.27 -0.01 18.39
N ASP A 166 -11.63 0.29 17.14
CA ASP A 166 -12.83 -0.26 16.49
C ASP A 166 -12.74 -1.79 16.35
N ASN A 167 -11.55 -2.31 16.03
CA ASN A 167 -11.36 -3.76 15.91
C ASN A 167 -11.47 -4.45 17.27
N LEU A 168 -10.87 -3.91 18.33
CA LEU A 168 -11.01 -4.43 19.69
C LEU A 168 -12.48 -4.43 20.15
N SER A 169 -13.22 -3.36 19.82
CA SER A 169 -14.64 -3.24 20.13
C SER A 169 -15.46 -4.32 19.42
N SER A 170 -15.17 -4.57 18.13
CA SER A 170 -15.84 -5.59 17.34
C SER A 170 -15.59 -7.03 17.83
N VAL A 171 -14.37 -7.33 18.31
CA VAL A 171 -14.02 -8.63 18.90
C VAL A 171 -14.75 -8.82 20.22
N ARG A 172 -14.82 -7.78 21.06
CA ARG A 172 -15.54 -7.83 22.34
C ARG A 172 -17.04 -8.06 22.14
N GLU A 173 -17.65 -7.42 21.15
CA GLU A 173 -19.05 -7.66 20.78
C GLU A 173 -19.29 -9.06 20.22
N ALA A 174 -18.36 -9.59 19.44
CA ALA A 174 -18.45 -10.96 18.93
C ALA A 174 -18.36 -12.01 20.05
N SER A 175 -17.48 -11.81 21.04
CA SER A 175 -17.39 -12.69 22.23
C SER A 175 -18.66 -12.67 23.08
N LEU A 176 -19.35 -11.54 23.19
CA LEU A 176 -20.59 -11.42 23.96
C LEU A 176 -21.81 -12.06 23.28
N ARG A 177 -21.75 -12.39 21.98
CA ARG A 177 -22.85 -13.07 21.26
C ARG A 177 -22.73 -14.61 21.29
N ILE A 178 -21.62 -15.14 21.78
CA ILE A 178 -21.32 -16.57 21.84
C ILE A 178 -21.67 -17.15 23.24
N HIS A 179 -21.98 -16.28 24.20
CA HIS A 179 -22.52 -16.61 25.53
C HIS A 179 -23.96 -16.13 25.65
#